data_AF-A0A0S8ACU6-F1
#
_entry.id   AF-A0A0S8ACU6-F1
#
_cell.length_a   1.000
_cell.length_b   1.000
_cell.length_c   1.000
_cell.angle_alpha   90.00
_cell.angle_beta   90.00
_cell.angle_gamma   90.00
#
_symmetry.space_group_name_H-M   'P 1'
#
loop_
_entity.id
_entity.type
_entity.pdbx_description
1 polymer ?
#
loop_
_entity_poly.entity_id
_entity_poly.type
_entity_poly.pdbx_seq_one_letter_code
_entity_poly.pdbx_strand_id
1 'polypeptide(L)'
;MALRIIINDKECTSPIVKYGLAIAVLIGTIAISALIVFVLLPIIGVSIAATLGLLIVIAVGIFAAAVALTLGSAILSALIVFVDYLADRFGGR
;
A
#
# COMPACT_ATOMS: atom_id res chain seq x y z
N MET A 1 6.93 -41.36 17.32
CA MET A 1 6.54 -41.73 15.94
C MET A 1 7.80 -41.67 15.09
N ALA A 2 8.27 -42.80 14.55
CA ALA A 2 9.54 -42.84 13.81
C ALA A 2 9.37 -42.23 12.41
N LEU A 3 10.28 -41.34 12.00
CA LEU A 3 10.28 -40.72 10.68
C LEU A 3 10.49 -41.82 9.61
N ARG A 4 9.44 -42.14 8.85
CA ARG A 4 9.51 -43.04 7.69
C ARG A 4 9.86 -42.21 6.46
N ILE A 5 11.05 -42.42 5.92
CA ILE A 5 11.52 -41.77 4.70
C ILE A 5 11.55 -42.84 3.62
N ILE A 6 10.72 -42.66 2.59
CA ILE A 6 10.64 -43.53 1.42
C ILE A 6 11.27 -42.77 0.26
N ILE A 7 12.28 -43.37 -0.37
CA ILE A 7 12.93 -42.81 -1.55
C ILE A 7 12.84 -43.88 -2.63
N ASN A 8 12.16 -43.56 -3.74
CA ASN A 8 12.00 -44.46 -4.89
C ASN A 8 11.42 -45.84 -4.48
N ASP A 9 10.26 -45.82 -3.80
CA ASP A 9 9.53 -46.99 -3.26
C ASP A 9 10.29 -47.89 -2.27
N LYS A 10 11.50 -47.51 -1.87
CA LYS A 10 12.26 -48.23 -0.84
C LYS A 10 12.34 -47.41 0.44
N GLU A 11 12.07 -48.08 1.55
CA GLU A 11 12.24 -47.48 2.88
C GLU A 11 13.74 -47.32 3.17
N CYS A 12 14.17 -46.09 3.41
CA CYS A 12 15.55 -45.82 3.74
C CYS A 12 15.80 -46.23 5.20
N THR A 13 16.56 -47.29 5.44
CA THR A 13 16.83 -47.82 6.79
C THR A 13 18.06 -47.18 7.44
N SER A 14 18.93 -46.53 6.66
CA SER A 14 20.15 -45.90 7.16
C SER A 14 19.82 -44.68 8.02
N PRO A 15 20.21 -44.66 9.30
CA PRO A 15 19.94 -43.52 10.18
C PRO A 15 20.64 -42.25 9.71
N ILE A 16 21.86 -42.35 9.17
CA ILE A 16 22.63 -41.20 8.66
C ILE A 16 21.87 -40.49 7.53
N VAL A 17 21.32 -41.25 6.58
CA VAL A 17 20.57 -40.69 5.45
C VAL A 17 19.28 -40.05 5.92
N LYS A 18 18.58 -40.66 6.89
CA LYS A 18 17.36 -40.08 7.48
C LYS A 18 17.62 -38.73 8.15
N TYR A 19 18.66 -38.65 9.00
CA TYR A 19 19.02 -37.41 9.67
C TYR A 19 19.55 -36.36 8.69
N GLY A 20 20.37 -36.76 7.71
CA GLY A 20 20.86 -35.87 6.67
C GLY A 20 19.73 -35.25 5.84
N LEU A 21 18.73 -36.05 5.45
CA LEU A 21 17.57 -35.54 4.72
C LEU A 21 16.71 -34.61 5.59
N ALA A 22 16.50 -34.96 6.87
CA ALA A 22 15.75 -34.12 7.79
C ALA A 22 16.43 -32.74 7.97
N ILE A 23 17.77 -32.73 8.12
CA ILE A 23 18.56 -31.50 8.21
C ILE A 23 18.48 -30.70 6.90
N ALA A 24 18.60 -31.35 5.74
CA ALA A 24 18.51 -30.69 4.44
C ALA A 24 17.15 -30.01 4.24
N VAL A 25 16.06 -30.69 4.61
CA VAL A 25 14.71 -30.13 4.58
C VAL A 25 14.59 -28.95 5.55
N LEU A 26 15.18 -29.05 6.74
CA LEU A 26 15.12 -28.01 7.75
C LEU A 26 15.89 -26.75 7.30
N ILE A 27 17.08 -26.92 6.73
CA ILE A 27 17.88 -25.83 6.14
C ILE A 27 17.14 -25.20 4.95
N GLY A 28 16.58 -26.02 4.05
CA GLY A 28 15.79 -25.54 2.92
C GLY A 28 14.57 -24.74 3.37
N THR A 29 13.86 -25.22 4.38
CA THR A 29 12.71 -24.53 4.97
C THR A 29 13.13 -23.19 5.58
N ILE A 30 14.25 -23.15 6.33
CA ILE A 30 14.80 -21.90 6.87
C ILE A 30 15.16 -20.92 5.75
N ALA A 31 15.81 -21.39 4.68
CA ALA A 31 16.22 -20.54 3.56
C ALA A 31 15.00 -19.94 2.83
N ILE A 32 13.98 -20.75 2.53
CA ILE A 32 12.74 -20.29 1.90
C ILE A 32 12.02 -19.31 2.82
N SER A 33 11.92 -19.62 4.10
CA SER A 33 11.26 -18.75 5.10
C SER A 33 12.00 -17.41 5.23
N ALA A 34 13.33 -17.43 5.28
CA ALA A 34 14.15 -16.23 5.31
C ALA A 34 13.94 -15.38 4.04
N LEU A 35 13.90 -15.99 2.86
CA LEU A 35 13.59 -15.27 1.62
C LEU A 35 12.23 -14.58 1.69
N ILE A 36 11.19 -15.29 2.13
CA ILE A 36 9.83 -14.73 2.22
C ILE A 36 9.81 -13.57 3.23
N VAL A 37 10.38 -13.77 4.42
CA VAL A 37 10.33 -12.79 5.51
C VAL A 37 11.18 -11.56 5.22
N PHE A 38 12.38 -11.73 4.67
CA PHE A 38 13.32 -10.62 4.46
C PHE A 38 13.20 -9.95 3.09
N VAL A 39 12.63 -10.62 2.09
CA VAL A 39 12.51 -10.05 0.73
C VAL A 39 11.06 -9.73 0.40
N LEU A 40 10.17 -10.71 0.46
CA LEU A 40 8.78 -10.51 0.00
C LEU A 40 7.98 -9.63 0.98
N LEU A 41 8.13 -9.85 2.28
CA LEU A 41 7.39 -9.08 3.29
C LEU A 41 7.66 -7.57 3.21
N PRO A 42 8.93 -7.10 3.12
CA PRO A 42 9.20 -5.67 2.97
C PRO A 42 8.64 -5.08 1.68
N ILE A 43 8.71 -5.80 0.56
CA ILE A 43 8.17 -5.33 -0.73
C ILE A 43 6.65 -5.12 -0.63
N ILE A 44 5.95 -6.07 -0.01
CA ILE A 44 4.51 -5.97 0.23
C ILE A 44 4.21 -4.78 1.16
N GLY A 45 4.98 -4.64 2.25
CA GLY A 45 4.83 -3.54 3.19
C GLY A 45 4.98 -2.16 2.54
N VAL A 46 6.02 -1.98 1.71
CA VAL A 46 6.25 -0.74 0.95
C VAL A 46 5.11 -0.48 -0.03
N SER A 47 4.61 -1.51 -0.71
CA SER A 47 3.52 -1.37 -1.68
C SER A 47 2.21 -0.92 -1.04
N ILE A 48 1.87 -1.50 0.13
CA ILE A 48 0.69 -1.11 0.90
C ILE A 48 0.84 0.32 1.43
N ALA A 49 2.00 0.66 1.99
CA ALA A 49 2.29 2.00 2.51
C ALA A 49 2.18 3.06 1.40
N ALA A 50 2.71 2.78 0.21
CA ALA A 50 2.61 3.68 -0.94
C ALA A 50 1.15 3.88 -1.40
N THR A 51 0.36 2.79 -1.43
CA THR A 51 -1.06 2.85 -1.80
C THR A 51 -1.85 3.70 -0.81
N LEU A 52 -1.64 3.49 0.49
CA LEU A 52 -2.28 4.29 1.54
C LEU A 52 -1.84 5.76 1.49
N GLY A 53 -0.55 6.02 1.29
CA GLY A 53 -0.01 7.36 1.16
C GLY A 53 -0.65 8.13 -0.01
N LEU A 54 -0.76 7.48 -1.18
CA LEU A 54 -1.43 8.07 -2.34
C LEU A 54 -2.90 8.39 -2.03
N LEU A 55 -3.60 7.48 -1.36
CA LEU A 55 -5.02 7.64 -1.01
C LEU A 55 -5.24 8.82 -0.07
N ILE A 56 -4.35 9.01 0.91
CA ILE A 56 -4.35 10.17 1.82
C ILE A 56 -4.12 11.47 1.05
N VAL A 57 -3.11 11.51 0.16
CA VAL A 57 -2.82 12.70 -0.65
C VAL A 57 -4.02 13.09 -1.51
N ILE A 58 -4.68 12.12 -2.15
CA ILE A 58 -5.90 12.36 -2.93
C ILE A 58 -7.01 12.92 -2.04
N ALA A 59 -7.25 12.31 -0.88
CA ALA A 59 -8.28 12.78 0.04
C ALA A 59 -8.04 14.23 0.48
N VAL A 60 -6.81 14.55 0.91
CA VAL A 60 -6.42 15.92 1.29
C VAL A 60 -6.58 16.88 0.10
N GLY A 61 -6.18 16.47 -1.10
CA GLY A 61 -6.34 17.26 -2.31
C GLY A 61 -7.81 17.58 -2.62
N ILE A 62 -8.71 16.60 -2.49
CA ILE A 62 -10.15 16.80 -2.67
C ILE A 62 -10.70 17.81 -1.66
N PHE A 63 -10.33 17.68 -0.38
CA PHE A 63 -10.76 18.62 0.65
C PHE A 63 -10.24 20.04 0.39
N ALA A 64 -8.96 20.18 0.06
CA ALA A 64 -8.35 21.47 -0.27
C ALA A 64 -9.02 22.11 -1.51
N ALA A 65 -9.30 21.31 -2.54
CA ALA A 65 -10.00 21.76 -3.74
C ALA A 65 -11.43 22.23 -3.42
N ALA A 66 -12.17 21.48 -2.60
CA ALA A 66 -13.51 21.87 -2.18
C ALA A 66 -13.51 23.22 -1.43
N VAL A 67 -12.55 23.42 -0.51
CA VAL A 67 -12.38 24.69 0.21
C VAL A 67 -12.01 25.83 -0.75
N ALA A 68 -11.09 25.59 -1.69
CA ALA A 68 -10.72 26.59 -2.69
C ALA A 68 -11.90 26.98 -3.60
N LEU A 69 -12.73 26.01 -3.99
CA LEU A 69 -13.94 26.23 -4.79
C LEU A 69 -14.98 27.07 -4.04
N THR A 70 -15.22 26.78 -2.75
CA THR A 70 -16.18 27.56 -1.95
C THR A 70 -15.70 28.97 -1.68
N LEU A 71 -14.41 29.16 -1.40
CA LEU A 71 -13.81 30.49 -1.27
C LEU A 71 -13.84 31.25 -2.60
N GLY A 72 -13.46 30.60 -3.70
CA GLY A 72 -13.46 31.20 -5.02
C GLY A 72 -14.87 31.65 -5.44
N SER A 73 -15.89 30.82 -5.21
CA SER A 73 -17.28 31.18 -5.51
C SER A 73 -17.80 32.31 -4.63
N ALA A 74 -17.43 32.34 -3.35
CA ALA A 74 -17.80 33.42 -2.44
C ALA A 74 -17.18 34.76 -2.86
N ILE A 75 -15.89 34.77 -3.22
CA ILE A 75 -15.20 35.97 -3.71
C ILE A 75 -15.81 36.44 -5.02
N LEU A 76 -16.07 35.52 -5.95
CA LEU A 76 -16.67 35.85 -7.24
C LEU A 76 -18.07 36.44 -7.07
N SER A 77 -18.88 35.87 -6.20
CA SER A 77 -20.21 36.39 -5.85
C SER A 77 -20.13 37.81 -5.27
N ALA A 78 -19.22 38.04 -4.32
CA ALA A 78 -19.00 39.37 -3.74
C ALA A 78 -18.55 40.41 -4.78
N LEU A 79 -17.69 39.99 -5.72
CA LEU A 79 -17.24 40.86 -6.82
C LEU A 79 -18.39 41.25 -7.74
N ILE A 80 -19.25 40.29 -8.11
CA ILE A 80 -20.42 40.55 -8.95
C ILE A 80 -21.34 41.58 -8.27
N VAL A 81 -21.68 41.37 -7.01
CA VAL A 81 -22.52 42.30 -6.23
C VAL A 81 -21.89 43.69 -6.15
N PHE A 82 -20.57 43.76 -5.97
CA PHE A 82 -19.86 45.04 -5.94
C PHE A 82 -19.88 45.75 -7.31
N VAL A 83 -19.71 45.01 -8.40
CA VAL A 83 -19.79 45.56 -9.77
C VAL A 83 -21.20 46.08 -10.06
N ASP A 84 -22.24 45.32 -9.69
CA ASP A 84 -23.63 45.76 -9.84
C ASP A 84 -23.90 47.04 -9.05
N TYR A 85 -23.41 47.12 -7.80
CA TYR A 85 -23.52 48.34 -6.98
C TYR A 85 -22.84 49.56 -7.63
N LEU A 86 -21.65 49.38 -8.21
CA LEU A 86 -20.95 50.46 -8.91
C LEU A 86 -21.67 50.86 -10.21
N ALA A 87 -22.22 49.90 -10.94
CA ALA A 87 -23.02 50.16 -12.13
C ALA A 87 -24.27 50.99 -11.79
N ASP A 88 -24.97 50.66 -10.71
CA ASP A 88 -26.12 51.44 -10.24
C ASP A 88 -25.73 52.85 -9.76
N ARG A 89 -24.55 52.99 -9.13
CA ARG A 89 -24.11 54.25 -8.53
C ARG A 89 -23.49 55.22 -9.54
N PHE A 90 -22.78 54.71 -10.54
CA PHE A 90 -21.96 55.51 -11.46
C PHE A 90 -22.24 55.25 -12.95
N GLY A 91 -22.87 54.12 -13.29
CA GLY A 91 -23.16 53.69 -14.66
C GLY A 91 -24.45 54.25 -15.24
N GLY A 92 -24.76 55.51 -14.95
CA GLY A 92 -25.95 56.19 -15.45
C GLY A 92 -26.13 55.98 -16.97
N ARG A 93 -27.28 55.38 -17.31
CA ARG A 93 -27.93 55.63 -18.60
C ARG A 93 -28.78 56.87 -18.46
#